data_AF-A0A940IC71-F1
#
_entry.id   AF-A0A940IC71-F1
#
_cell.length_a   1.000
_cell.length_b   1.000
_cell.length_c   1.000
_cell.angle_alpha   90.00
_cell.angle_beta   90.00
_cell.angle_gamma   90.00
#
_symmetry.space_group_name_H-M   'P 1'
#
loop_
_entity.id
_entity.type
_entity.pdbx_description
1 polymer ?
#
loop_
_entity_poly.entity_id
_entity_poly.type
_entity_poly.pdbx_seq_one_letter_code
_entity_poly.pdbx_strand_id
1 'polypeptide(L)'
;MKQLTDSDLADMLGRDFVPDDDDVRRRVRTELQLSRRMPPRPAEIPRHAVLDLHQHTVEQAWDKIMHLATSGTRDATIITGASGVLHKLFPQWVAESVLSPYIVSATPINNGSFKVKFKRIKN
;
A
#
# COMPACT_ATOMS: atom_id res chain seq x y z
N MET A 1 7.84 33.80 -49.32
CA MET A 1 8.47 33.89 -47.99
C MET A 1 8.54 35.35 -47.61
N LYS A 2 7.90 35.76 -46.51
CA LYS A 2 7.84 37.17 -46.08
C LYS A 2 9.20 37.53 -45.45
N GLN A 3 9.87 38.55 -45.98
CA GLN A 3 11.11 39.05 -45.38
C GLN A 3 10.75 39.95 -44.18
N LEU A 4 11.36 39.67 -43.04
CA LEU A 4 11.19 40.43 -41.81
C LEU A 4 11.91 41.78 -41.96
N THR A 5 11.22 42.86 -41.63
CA THR A 5 11.75 44.22 -41.68
C THR A 5 12.40 44.60 -40.35
N ASP A 6 13.26 45.62 -40.34
CA ASP A 6 13.91 46.11 -39.11
C ASP A 6 12.90 46.56 -38.04
N SER A 7 11.69 46.96 -38.46
CA SER A 7 10.57 47.26 -37.57
C SER A 7 10.00 46.01 -36.91
N ASP A 8 9.90 44.90 -37.65
CA ASP A 8 9.48 43.60 -37.10
C ASP A 8 10.52 43.07 -36.10
N LEU A 9 11.82 43.30 -36.36
CA LEU A 9 12.92 42.95 -35.45
C LEU A 9 12.89 43.80 -34.16
N ALA A 10 12.59 45.09 -34.27
CA ALA A 10 12.45 45.98 -33.11
C ALA A 10 11.25 45.59 -32.24
N ASP A 11 10.12 45.20 -32.84
CA ASP A 11 8.92 44.73 -32.12
C ASP A 11 9.14 43.38 -31.40
N MET A 12 10.06 42.54 -31.91
CA MET A 12 10.49 41.31 -31.24
C MET A 12 11.46 41.55 -30.08
N LEU A 13 12.26 42.61 -30.15
CA LEU A 13 13.26 42.98 -29.13
C LEU A 13 12.70 43.85 -28.00
N GLY A 14 11.63 44.62 -28.26
CA GLY A 14 11.07 45.60 -27.32
C GLY A 14 9.93 45.09 -26.43
N ARG A 15 9.44 43.87 -26.65
CA ARG A 15 8.43 43.27 -25.78
C ARG A 15 9.14 42.39 -24.76
N ASP A 16 9.17 42.84 -23.51
CA ASP A 16 9.47 41.96 -22.38
C ASP A 16 8.51 40.77 -22.47
N PHE A 17 9.04 39.62 -22.88
CA PHE A 17 8.32 38.37 -22.76
C PHE A 17 8.19 38.10 -21.26
N VAL A 18 7.09 38.57 -20.67
CA VAL A 18 6.67 38.20 -19.32
C VAL A 18 5.76 36.99 -19.52
N PRO A 19 6.27 35.76 -19.35
CA PRO A 19 5.39 34.60 -19.38
C PRO A 19 4.32 34.80 -18.31
N ASP A 20 3.06 34.70 -18.71
CA ASP A 20 1.97 34.57 -17.76
C ASP A 20 2.13 33.20 -17.10
N ASP A 21 2.78 33.21 -15.93
CA ASP A 21 3.07 32.02 -15.14
C ASP A 21 1.80 31.18 -14.88
N ASP A 22 0.64 31.81 -14.78
CA ASP A 22 -0.62 31.11 -14.56
C ASP A 22 -1.12 30.42 -15.81
N ASP A 23 -0.95 31.02 -16.99
CA ASP A 23 -1.27 30.37 -18.27
C ASP A 23 -0.29 29.24 -18.59
N VAL A 24 1.00 29.45 -18.35
CA VAL A 24 2.03 28.40 -18.47
C VAL A 24 1.72 27.22 -17.55
N ARG A 25 1.40 27.47 -16.27
CA ARG A 25 1.03 26.41 -15.31
C ARG A 25 -0.23 25.66 -15.74
N ARG A 26 -1.26 26.38 -16.22
CA ARG A 26 -2.51 25.79 -16.69
C ARG A 26 -2.27 24.86 -17.89
N ARG A 27 -1.42 25.30 -18.82
CA ARG A 27 -1.07 24.56 -20.03
C ARG A 27 -0.22 23.34 -19.73
N VAL A 28 0.83 23.48 -18.90
CA VAL A 28 1.65 22.36 -18.39
C VAL A 28 0.80 21.33 -17.66
N ARG A 29 -0.15 21.75 -16.82
CA ARG A 29 -1.04 20.83 -16.08
C ARG A 29 -1.99 20.05 -17.00
N THR A 30 -2.42 20.69 -18.09
CA THR A 30 -3.31 20.09 -19.10
C THR A 30 -2.54 19.09 -19.98
N GLU A 31 -1.36 19.47 -20.48
CA GLU A 31 -0.50 18.63 -21.32
C GLU A 31 0.04 17.40 -20.56
N LEU A 32 0.47 17.58 -19.31
CA LEU A 32 0.96 16.48 -18.47
C LEU A 32 -0.17 15.59 -17.91
N GLN A 33 -1.43 15.91 -18.18
CA GLN A 33 -2.61 15.20 -17.66
C GLN A 33 -2.53 14.94 -16.14
N LEU A 34 -1.94 15.86 -15.37
CA LEU A 34 -1.65 15.66 -13.94
C LEU A 34 -2.93 15.43 -13.11
N SER A 35 -4.07 15.92 -13.59
CA SER A 35 -5.40 15.67 -13.02
C SER A 35 -5.94 14.26 -13.30
N ARG A 36 -5.48 13.59 -14.37
CA ARG A 36 -5.90 12.21 -14.73
C ARG A 36 -4.91 11.14 -14.29
N ARG A 37 -3.65 11.50 -14.01
CA ARG A 37 -2.59 10.60 -13.54
C ARG A 37 -2.37 10.65 -12.03
N MET A 38 -3.39 11.00 -11.23
CA MET A 38 -3.29 10.67 -9.81
C MET A 38 -3.38 9.15 -9.70
N PRO A 39 -2.36 8.45 -9.18
CA PRO A 39 -2.49 7.03 -8.90
C PRO A 39 -3.73 6.85 -8.02
N PRO A 40 -4.54 5.81 -8.25
CA PRO A 40 -5.70 5.55 -7.41
C PRO A 40 -5.22 5.58 -5.96
N ARG A 41 -5.93 6.34 -5.12
CA ARG A 41 -5.61 6.41 -3.69
C ARG A 41 -5.52 4.97 -3.19
N PRO A 42 -4.41 4.55 -2.58
CA PRO A 42 -4.27 3.17 -2.13
C PRO A 42 -5.47 2.83 -1.27
N ALA A 43 -6.12 1.70 -1.56
CA ALA A 43 -7.28 1.24 -0.80
C ALA A 43 -6.92 1.24 0.69
N GLU A 44 -7.83 1.72 1.53
CA GLU A 44 -7.60 1.67 2.97
C GLU A 44 -7.46 0.21 3.38
N ILE A 45 -6.24 -0.17 3.78
CA ILE A 45 -6.00 -1.52 4.29
C ILE A 45 -6.88 -1.66 5.53
N PRO A 46 -7.76 -2.67 5.60
CA PRO A 46 -8.65 -2.85 6.73
C PRO A 46 -7.81 -2.91 8.01
N ARG A 47 -8.20 -2.10 8.99
CA ARG A 47 -7.47 -2.01 10.27
C ARG A 47 -7.44 -3.35 11.01
N HIS A 48 -8.46 -4.18 10.77
CA HIS A 48 -8.62 -5.50 11.34
C HIS A 48 -9.01 -6.55 10.30
N ALA A 49 -8.40 -7.73 10.34
CA ALA A 49 -8.75 -8.88 9.51
C ALA A 49 -9.15 -10.09 10.36
N VAL A 50 -10.02 -10.95 9.84
CA VAL A 50 -10.35 -12.24 10.45
C VAL A 50 -9.94 -13.35 9.48
N LEU A 51 -9.15 -14.31 9.95
CA LEU A 51 -8.65 -15.42 9.17
C LEU A 51 -9.12 -16.74 9.81
N ASP A 52 -10.03 -17.44 9.14
CA ASP A 52 -10.52 -18.75 9.56
C ASP A 52 -9.77 -19.88 8.86
N LEU A 53 -9.18 -20.79 9.65
CA LEU A 53 -8.32 -21.87 9.18
C LEU A 53 -8.89 -23.28 9.43
N HIS A 54 -10.13 -23.43 9.92
CA HIS A 54 -10.69 -24.74 10.33
C HIS A 54 -10.65 -25.85 9.25
N GLN A 55 -10.74 -25.49 7.97
CA GLN A 55 -10.78 -26.44 6.85
C GLN A 55 -9.55 -26.36 5.95
N HIS A 56 -8.50 -25.68 6.40
CA HIS A 56 -7.28 -25.50 5.62
C HIS A 56 -6.25 -26.56 6.02
N THR A 57 -5.45 -27.00 5.04
CA THR A 57 -4.25 -27.79 5.34
C THR A 57 -3.20 -26.91 6.02
N VAL A 58 -2.14 -27.54 6.53
CA VAL A 58 -1.04 -26.84 7.19
C VAL A 58 -0.37 -25.84 6.23
N GLU A 59 -0.15 -26.26 4.99
CA GLU A 59 0.48 -25.45 3.94
C GLU A 59 -0.41 -24.27 3.56
N GLN A 60 -1.70 -24.51 3.34
CA GLN A 60 -2.65 -23.45 3.01
C GLN A 60 -2.80 -22.43 4.15
N ALA A 61 -2.79 -22.90 5.40
CA ALA A 61 -2.82 -22.04 6.57
C ALA A 61 -1.56 -21.18 6.65
N TRP A 62 -0.40 -21.78 6.45
CA TRP A 62 0.88 -21.08 6.42
C TRP A 62 0.89 -19.95 5.38
N ASP A 63 0.52 -20.26 4.13
CA ASP A 63 0.52 -19.28 3.04
C ASP A 63 -0.43 -18.10 3.32
N LYS A 64 -1.62 -18.40 3.86
CA LYS A 64 -2.61 -17.37 4.21
C LYS A 64 -2.12 -16.47 5.34
N ILE A 65 -1.47 -17.03 6.36
CA ILE A 65 -0.91 -16.26 7.46
C ILE A 65 0.25 -15.39 6.97
N MET A 66 1.13 -15.92 6.12
CA MET A 66 2.25 -15.17 5.56
C MET A 66 1.78 -14.02 4.66
N HIS A 67 0.78 -14.27 3.81
CA HIS A 67 0.15 -13.23 3.01
C HIS A 67 -0.46 -12.15 3.92
N LEU A 68 -1.13 -12.53 5.00
CA LEU A 68 -1.69 -11.58 5.94
C LEU A 68 -0.61 -10.73 6.63
N ALA A 69 0.49 -11.35 7.05
CA ALA A 69 1.61 -10.68 7.70
C ALA A 69 2.31 -9.65 6.79
N THR A 70 2.34 -9.91 5.47
CA THR A 70 2.98 -9.06 4.45
C THR A 70 2.03 -8.06 3.80
N SER A 71 0.72 -8.24 3.94
CA SER A 71 -0.33 -7.37 3.37
C SER A 71 -0.36 -5.93 3.91
N GLY A 72 0.33 -5.66 5.03
CA GLY A 72 0.25 -4.39 5.76
C GLY A 72 -0.91 -4.29 6.77
N THR A 73 -1.67 -5.38 6.96
CA THR A 73 -2.67 -5.51 8.03
C THR A 73 -2.00 -5.33 9.40
N ARG A 74 -2.64 -4.61 10.33
CA ARG A 74 -2.08 -4.35 11.68
C ARG A 74 -2.59 -5.32 12.73
N ASP A 75 -3.90 -5.55 12.75
CA ASP A 75 -4.54 -6.40 13.73
C ASP A 75 -5.28 -7.51 13.02
N ALA A 76 -5.20 -8.73 13.53
CA ALA A 76 -5.98 -9.85 13.02
C ALA A 76 -6.48 -10.78 14.12
N THR A 77 -7.57 -11.47 13.82
CA THR A 77 -8.03 -12.62 14.58
C THR A 77 -7.79 -13.86 13.74
N ILE A 78 -6.95 -14.77 14.21
CA ILE A 78 -6.65 -16.04 13.54
C ILE A 78 -7.37 -17.15 14.28
N ILE A 79 -8.22 -17.88 13.58
CA ILE A 79 -9.02 -18.97 14.11
C ILE A 79 -8.38 -20.28 13.63
N THR A 80 -7.70 -20.98 14.52
CA THR A 80 -6.96 -22.23 14.24
C THR A 80 -7.77 -23.48 14.58
N GLY A 81 -8.90 -23.32 15.27
CA GLY A 81 -9.67 -24.43 15.84
C GLY A 81 -9.12 -24.89 17.18
N ALA A 82 -9.95 -25.61 17.96
CA ALA A 82 -9.67 -25.88 19.38
C ALA A 82 -8.73 -27.06 19.66
N SER A 83 -8.60 -28.00 18.72
CA SER A 83 -7.89 -29.27 18.95
C SER A 83 -7.05 -29.72 17.75
N GLY A 84 -7.04 -28.94 16.67
CA GLY A 84 -6.36 -29.28 15.42
C GLY A 84 -4.85 -29.08 15.47
N VAL A 85 -4.15 -29.62 14.48
CA VAL A 85 -2.69 -29.46 14.32
C VAL A 85 -2.29 -27.97 14.24
N LEU A 86 -3.13 -27.14 13.63
CA LEU A 86 -2.90 -25.70 13.49
C LEU A 86 -2.89 -24.97 14.84
N HIS A 87 -3.68 -25.42 15.82
CA HIS A 87 -3.65 -24.85 17.17
C HIS A 87 -2.29 -25.01 17.83
N LYS A 88 -1.62 -26.15 17.58
CA LYS A 88 -0.30 -26.47 18.14
C LYS A 88 0.82 -25.80 17.35
N LEU A 89 0.72 -25.78 16.03
CA LEU A 89 1.75 -25.21 15.15
C LEU A 89 1.77 -23.68 15.17
N PHE A 90 0.61 -23.03 15.29
CA PHE A 90 0.56 -21.58 15.19
C PHE A 90 1.42 -20.86 16.24
N PRO A 91 1.38 -21.20 17.55
CA PRO A 91 2.30 -20.62 18.54
C PRO A 91 3.78 -20.83 18.19
N GLN A 92 4.12 -22.01 17.67
CA GLN A 92 5.48 -22.30 17.22
C GLN A 92 5.89 -21.42 16.04
N TRP A 93 4.99 -21.22 15.06
CA TRP A 93 5.24 -20.33 13.94
C TRP A 93 5.46 -18.89 14.39
N VAL A 94 4.67 -18.40 15.35
CA VAL A 94 4.85 -17.06 15.90
C VAL A 94 6.22 -16.91 16.57
N ALA A 95 6.70 -17.92 17.28
CA ALA A 95 7.94 -17.85 18.05
C ALA A 95 9.21 -18.11 17.21
N GLU A 96 9.20 -19.15 16.38
CA GLU A 96 10.42 -19.78 15.86
C GLU A 96 10.57 -19.70 14.34
N SER A 97 9.53 -19.26 13.62
CA SER A 97 9.56 -19.28 12.15
C SER A 97 9.92 -17.94 11.53
N VAL A 98 10.04 -17.93 10.20
CA VAL A 98 10.19 -16.72 9.37
C VAL A 98 9.03 -15.72 9.56
N LEU A 99 7.93 -16.14 10.18
CA LEU A 99 6.80 -15.29 10.55
C LEU A 99 7.10 -14.37 11.74
N SER A 100 7.97 -14.79 12.65
CA SER A 100 8.27 -14.10 13.92
C SER A 100 8.63 -12.62 13.76
N PRO A 101 9.48 -12.20 12.79
CA PRO A 101 9.82 -10.78 12.58
C PRO A 101 8.63 -9.88 12.20
N TYR A 102 7.55 -10.48 11.67
CA TYR A 102 6.34 -9.76 11.26
C TYR A 102 5.32 -9.63 12.38
N ILE A 103 5.47 -10.35 13.50
CA ILE A 103 4.49 -10.36 14.60
C ILE A 103 5.03 -9.58 15.79
N VAL A 104 4.22 -8.64 16.28
CA VAL A 104 4.50 -7.88 17.50
C VAL A 104 3.99 -8.64 18.73
N SER A 105 2.80 -9.23 18.62
CA SER A 105 2.22 -10.03 19.69
C SER A 105 1.18 -10.99 19.13
N ALA A 106 1.13 -12.21 19.64
CA ALA A 106 0.01 -13.11 19.45
C ALA A 106 -0.49 -13.56 20.83
N THR A 107 -1.75 -13.28 21.13
CA THR A 107 -2.37 -13.62 22.42
C THR A 107 -3.60 -14.49 22.18
N PRO A 108 -3.74 -15.63 22.86
CA PRO A 108 -4.96 -16.44 22.75
C PRO A 108 -6.16 -15.64 23.24
N ILE A 109 -7.28 -15.71 22.50
CA ILE A 109 -8.57 -15.15 22.92
C ILE A 109 -9.39 -16.25 23.59
N ASN A 110 -9.37 -17.45 23.01
CA ASN A 110 -10.02 -18.66 23.50
C ASN A 110 -9.24 -19.90 23.01
N ASN A 111 -9.76 -21.10 23.30
CA ASN A 111 -9.08 -22.36 23.00
C ASN A 111 -8.81 -22.62 21.49
N GLY A 112 -9.31 -21.80 20.57
CA GLY A 112 -9.11 -22.00 19.12
C GLY A 112 -8.89 -20.73 18.31
N SER A 113 -8.59 -19.60 18.98
CA SER A 113 -8.35 -18.34 18.29
C SER A 113 -7.32 -17.46 18.99
N PHE A 114 -6.62 -16.68 18.18
CA PHE A 114 -5.54 -15.80 18.59
C PHE A 114 -5.78 -14.40 18.05
N LYS A 115 -5.61 -13.41 18.91
CA LYS A 115 -5.46 -12.02 18.50
C LYS A 115 -4.00 -11.77 18.16
N VAL A 116 -3.75 -11.33 16.94
CA VAL A 116 -2.41 -11.14 16.40
C VAL A 116 -2.23 -9.68 16.02
N LYS A 117 -1.11 -9.11 16.44
CA LYS A 117 -0.65 -7.79 16.01
C LYS A 117 0.56 -7.96 15.13
N PHE A 118 0.50 -7.39 13.94
CA PHE A 118 1.61 -7.41 13.00
C PHE A 118 2.41 -6.12 13.08
N LYS A 119 3.69 -6.22 12.74
CA LYS A 119 4.62 -5.11 12.69
C LYS A 119 4.25 -4.20 11.51
N ARG A 120 4.32 -2.89 11.73
CA ARG A 120 4.16 -1.94 10.65
C ARG A 120 5.31 -2.09 9.66
N ILE A 121 5.01 -2.55 8.46
CA ILE A 121 5.94 -2.49 7.34
C ILE A 121 5.96 -1.03 6.87
N LYS A 122 7.11 -0.37 6.99
CA LYS A 122 7.33 0.93 6.36
C LYS A 122 7.57 0.65 4.88
N ASN A 123 6.56 0.90 4.04
CA ASN A 123 6.78 1.07 2.61
C ASN A 123 7.40 2.44 2.37
#